data_AF-A0A1J3DW62-F1
#
_entry.id   AF-A0A1J3DW62-F1
#
_cell.length_a   1.000
_cell.length_b   1.000
_cell.length_c   1.000
_cell.angle_alpha   90.00
_cell.angle_beta   90.00
_cell.angle_gamma   90.00
#
_symmetry.space_group_name_H-M   'P 1'
#
loop_
_entity.id
_entity.type
_entity.pdbx_description
1 polymer ?
#
loop_
_entity_poly.entity_id
_entity_poly.type
_entity_poly.pdbx_seq_one_letter_code
_entity_poly.pdbx_strand_id
1 'polypeptide(L)'
;LLPKISALSLENNKFSGMIPTQYVWKTVSPGSDFAGFQRLLLSGNFLFGVVPGPLMALKPGSANVQLDGNCFSWCPATFFFCQGKEQRSPTECRKFSRVIP
;
A
#
# COMPACT_ATOMS: atom_id res chain seq x y z
N LEU A 1 0.22 -17.07 -7.61
CA LEU A 1 -0.73 -16.04 -7.13
C LEU A 1 -1.91 -16.74 -6.48
N LEU A 2 -2.53 -16.15 -5.46
CA LEU A 2 -3.69 -16.71 -4.77
C LEU A 2 -4.96 -16.14 -5.42
N PRO A 3 -5.61 -16.88 -6.34
CA PRO A 3 -6.53 -16.28 -7.32
C PRO A 3 -7.83 -15.79 -6.71
N LYS A 4 -8.29 -16.43 -5.61
CA LYS A 4 -9.58 -16.13 -4.98
C LYS A 4 -9.48 -15.22 -3.75
N ILE A 5 -8.28 -14.79 -3.35
CA ILE A 5 -8.14 -13.87 -2.22
C ILE A 5 -8.65 -12.49 -2.62
N SER A 6 -9.70 -12.02 -1.97
CA SER A 6 -10.25 -10.67 -2.13
C SER A 6 -9.81 -9.70 -1.04
N ALA A 7 -9.23 -10.19 0.06
CA ALA A 7 -8.80 -9.39 1.19
C ALA A 7 -7.43 -9.84 1.69
N LEU A 8 -6.50 -8.90 1.80
CA LEU A 8 -5.18 -9.09 2.39
C LEU A 8 -4.93 -7.99 3.42
N SER A 9 -4.66 -8.38 4.67
CA SER A 9 -4.16 -7.48 5.71
C SER A 9 -2.81 -8.00 6.18
N LEU A 10 -1.81 -7.13 6.12
CA LEU A 10 -0.44 -7.36 6.57
C LEU A 10 0.01 -6.20 7.47
N GLU A 11 -0.94 -5.55 8.12
CA GLU A 11 -0.70 -4.35 8.93
C GLU A 11 0.21 -4.64 10.12
N ASN A 12 0.90 -3.61 10.61
CA ASN A 12 1.67 -3.62 11.86
C ASN A 12 2.74 -4.71 11.93
N ASN A 13 3.42 -4.94 10.81
CA ASN A 13 4.54 -5.85 10.68
C ASN A 13 5.84 -5.07 10.41
N LYS A 14 6.89 -5.79 10.03
CA LYS A 14 8.19 -5.22 9.65
C LYS A 14 8.50 -5.46 8.16
N PHE A 15 7.47 -5.57 7.31
CA PHE A 15 7.70 -5.74 5.88
C PHE A 15 8.35 -4.49 5.28
N SER A 16 9.26 -4.70 4.33
CA SER A 16 9.96 -3.63 3.63
C SER A 16 10.10 -3.97 2.15
N GLY A 17 10.48 -2.97 1.35
CA GLY A 17 10.46 -3.06 -0.11
C GLY A 17 9.36 -2.19 -0.71
N MET A 18 9.23 -2.24 -2.03
CA MET A 18 8.13 -1.60 -2.75
C MET A 18 6.87 -2.47 -2.72
N ILE A 19 5.69 -1.85 -2.87
CA ILE A 19 4.44 -2.59 -3.05
C ILE A 19 4.55 -3.46 -4.32
N PRO A 20 4.32 -4.79 -4.24
CA PRO A 20 4.37 -5.64 -5.43
C PRO A 20 3.36 -5.19 -6.49
N THR A 21 3.82 -5.07 -7.74
CA THR A 21 2.99 -4.66 -8.89
C THR A 21 1.75 -5.53 -9.06
N GLN A 22 1.83 -6.81 -8.70
CA GLN A 22 0.70 -7.74 -8.76
C GLN A 22 -0.43 -7.36 -7.79
N TYR A 23 -0.11 -6.78 -6.62
CA TYR A 23 -1.11 -6.32 -5.65
C TYR A 23 -1.82 -5.08 -6.18
N VAL A 24 -1.07 -4.20 -6.86
CA VAL A 24 -1.63 -3.01 -7.53
C VAL A 24 -2.65 -3.43 -8.58
N TRP A 25 -2.26 -4.27 -9.54
CA TRP A 25 -3.17 -4.70 -10.61
C TRP A 25 -4.39 -5.45 -10.11
N LYS A 26 -4.21 -6.32 -9.11
CA LYS A 26 -5.33 -7.04 -8.50
C LYS A 26 -6.31 -6.10 -7.76
N THR A 27 -5.88 -4.91 -7.36
CA THR A 27 -6.74 -3.90 -6.72
C THR A 27 -7.47 -3.03 -7.75
N VAL A 28 -6.78 -2.62 -8.83
CA VAL A 28 -7.32 -1.61 -9.77
C VAL A 28 -8.02 -2.21 -10.99
N SER A 29 -7.60 -3.40 -11.44
CA SER A 29 -8.13 -4.06 -12.63
C SER A 29 -7.95 -5.57 -12.50
N PRO A 30 -8.77 -6.23 -11.67
CA PRO A 30 -8.72 -7.67 -11.57
C PRO A 30 -9.11 -8.28 -12.91
N GLY A 31 -8.21 -9.07 -13.51
CA GLY A 31 -8.54 -9.89 -14.67
C GLY A 31 -9.66 -10.90 -14.33
N SER A 32 -10.31 -11.44 -15.36
CA SER A 32 -11.45 -12.38 -15.22
C SER A 32 -11.19 -13.54 -14.27
N ASP A 33 -9.94 -14.01 -14.22
CA ASP A 33 -9.55 -15.21 -13.49
C ASP A 33 -9.21 -14.94 -12.01
N PHE A 34 -9.13 -13.67 -11.61
CA PHE A 34 -8.73 -13.23 -10.28
C PHE A 34 -9.86 -12.48 -9.56
N ALA A 35 -10.11 -12.86 -8.31
CA ALA A 35 -10.90 -12.00 -7.43
C ALA A 35 -10.09 -10.72 -7.14
N GLY A 36 -10.66 -9.55 -7.40
CA GLY A 36 -10.02 -8.29 -7.07
C GLY A 36 -9.84 -8.11 -5.57
N PHE A 37 -8.78 -7.41 -5.19
CA PHE A 37 -8.62 -6.97 -3.81
C PHE A 37 -9.66 -5.89 -3.51
N GLN A 38 -10.70 -6.31 -2.79
CA GLN A 38 -11.64 -5.40 -2.13
C GLN A 38 -11.02 -4.80 -0.86
N ARG A 39 -10.00 -5.46 -0.29
CA ARG A 39 -9.26 -4.99 0.88
C ARG A 39 -7.76 -5.26 0.72
N LEU A 40 -6.95 -4.21 0.79
CA LEU A 40 -5.49 -4.27 0.81
C LEU A 40 -4.97 -3.35 1.91
N LEU A 41 -4.70 -3.91 3.08
CA LEU A 41 -4.26 -3.16 4.26
C LEU A 41 -2.78 -3.45 4.51
N LEU A 42 -1.94 -2.44 4.33
CA LEU A 42 -0.48 -2.54 4.43
C LEU A 42 0.12 -1.56 5.46
N SER A 43 -0.73 -0.93 6.26
CA SER A 43 -0.34 0.12 7.20
C SER A 43 0.63 -0.34 8.27
N GLY A 44 1.44 0.58 8.79
CA GLY A 44 2.33 0.30 9.93
C GLY A 44 3.55 -0.58 9.60
N ASN A 45 3.98 -0.66 8.34
CA ASN A 45 5.17 -1.39 7.89
C ASN A 45 6.35 -0.44 7.60
N PHE A 46 7.36 -0.90 6.85
CA PHE A 46 8.50 -0.14 6.35
C PHE A 46 8.55 -0.19 4.81
N LEU A 47 7.39 -0.26 4.16
CA LEU A 47 7.30 -0.20 2.70
C LEU A 47 7.74 1.20 2.23
N PHE A 48 8.44 1.28 1.11
CA PHE A 48 9.04 2.54 0.65
C PHE A 48 8.89 2.74 -0.86
N GLY A 49 9.30 3.93 -1.30
CA GLY A 49 9.16 4.38 -2.69
C GLY A 49 7.99 5.35 -2.83
N VAL A 50 7.48 5.44 -4.06
CA VAL A 50 6.28 6.24 -4.37
C VAL A 50 5.04 5.35 -4.33
N VAL A 51 3.90 5.91 -3.95
CA VAL A 51 2.62 5.23 -4.16
C VAL A 51 2.48 4.92 -5.67
N PRO A 52 2.13 3.69 -6.06
CA PRO A 52 1.94 3.34 -7.46
C PRO A 52 0.83 4.18 -8.11
N GLY A 53 1.12 4.79 -9.26
CA GLY A 53 0.18 5.65 -10.01
C GLY A 53 -1.22 5.04 -10.23
N PRO A 54 -1.36 3.76 -10.60
CA PRO A 54 -2.68 3.15 -10.76
C PRO A 54 -3.55 3.18 -9.48
N LEU A 55 -2.96 3.12 -8.29
CA LEU A 55 -3.72 3.25 -7.03
C LEU A 55 -4.29 4.66 -6.85
N MET A 56 -3.63 5.68 -7.37
CA MET A 56 -4.10 7.08 -7.28
C MET A 56 -5.37 7.32 -8.09
N ALA A 57 -5.65 6.48 -9.09
CA ALA A 57 -6.88 6.54 -9.87
C ALA A 57 -8.08 5.85 -9.17
N LEU A 58 -7.86 5.18 -8.03
CA LEU A 58 -8.94 4.57 -7.27
C LEU A 58 -9.89 5.66 -6.77
N LYS A 59 -11.18 5.35 -6.85
CA LYS A 59 -12.23 6.18 -6.27
C LYS A 59 -12.55 5.70 -4.85
N PRO A 60 -12.87 6.60 -3.91
CA PRO A 60 -13.39 6.18 -2.61
C PRO A 60 -14.54 5.18 -2.77
N GLY A 61 -14.52 4.09 -2.00
CA GLY A 61 -15.51 3.01 -2.06
C GLY A 61 -15.23 1.91 -3.09
N SER A 62 -14.27 2.09 -4.02
CA SER A 62 -13.90 1.03 -4.98
C SER A 62 -13.15 -0.14 -4.33
N ALA A 63 -12.29 0.14 -3.36
CA ALA A 63 -11.60 -0.83 -2.51
C ALA A 63 -11.20 -0.17 -1.19
N ASN A 64 -11.07 -0.97 -0.13
CA ASN A 64 -10.50 -0.52 1.14
C ASN A 64 -8.98 -0.70 1.11
N VAL A 65 -8.25 0.37 0.86
CA VAL A 65 -6.79 0.38 0.81
C VAL A 65 -6.25 1.27 1.94
N GLN A 66 -5.22 0.81 2.64
CA GLN A 66 -4.56 1.60 3.69
C GLN A 66 -3.03 1.47 3.59
N LEU A 67 -2.35 2.62 3.48
CA LEU A 67 -0.91 2.74 3.26
C LEU A 67 -0.21 3.63 4.30
N ASP A 68 -0.91 4.08 5.34
CA ASP A 68 -0.35 4.93 6.41
C ASP A 68 0.72 4.22 7.24
N GLY A 69 1.55 4.99 7.95
CA GLY A 69 2.58 4.41 8.83
C GLY A 69 3.62 3.55 8.11
N ASN A 70 3.94 3.86 6.86
CA ASN A 70 5.02 3.28 6.06
C ASN A 70 6.15 4.30 5.85
N CYS A 71 7.06 4.04 4.92
CA CYS A 71 8.17 4.90 4.53
C CYS A 71 8.01 5.44 3.10
N PHE A 72 6.76 5.69 2.66
CA PHE A 72 6.52 6.28 1.35
C PHE A 72 6.97 7.75 1.33
N SER A 73 7.70 8.15 0.29
CA SER A 73 8.16 9.53 0.14
C SER A 73 7.01 10.50 -0.14
N TRP A 74 5.89 9.99 -0.65
CA TRP A 74 4.71 10.77 -0.98
C TRP A 74 3.43 9.94 -0.83
N CYS A 75 2.59 10.34 0.14
CA CYS A 75 1.25 9.79 0.36
C CYS A 75 0.36 10.92 0.92
N PRO A 76 -0.08 11.87 0.07
CA PRO A 76 -0.82 13.05 0.52
C PRO A 76 -2.21 12.67 1.05
N ALA A 77 -2.73 13.49 1.98
CA ALA A 77 -4.06 13.34 2.58
C ALA A 77 -5.22 13.38 1.56
N THR A 78 -4.97 13.93 0.36
CA THR A 78 -5.94 13.96 -0.75
C THR A 78 -6.30 12.57 -1.26
N PHE A 79 -5.45 11.56 -1.06
CA PHE A 79 -5.78 10.19 -1.37
C PHE A 79 -6.44 9.50 -0.18
N PHE A 80 -7.63 8.94 -0.39
CA PHE A 80 -8.45 8.31 0.65
C PHE A 80 -7.73 7.16 1.37
N PHE A 81 -6.76 6.51 0.72
CA PHE A 81 -5.98 5.39 1.28
C PHE A 81 -4.73 5.81 2.06
N CYS A 82 -4.34 7.08 1.99
CA CYS A 82 -3.35 7.68 2.91
C CYS A 82 -4.04 8.17 4.20
N GLN A 83 -5.37 8.38 4.15
CA GLN A 83 -6.23 8.78 5.29
C GLN A 83 -5.76 10.01 6.07
N GLY A 84 -4.89 10.86 5.49
CA GLY A 84 -4.28 11.99 6.18
C GLY A 84 -3.41 11.61 7.38
N LYS A 85 -3.13 10.33 7.58
CA LYS A 85 -2.26 9.82 8.63
C LYS A 85 -0.80 9.93 8.18
N GLU A 86 0.07 10.23 9.13
CA GLU A 86 1.49 10.41 8.85
C GLU A 86 2.17 9.09 8.42
N GLN A 87 3.13 9.22 7.51
CA GLN A 87 4.12 8.19 7.27
C GLN A 87 5.11 8.19 8.44
N ARG A 88 5.85 7.07 8.62
CA ARG A 88 6.95 7.03 9.59
C ARG A 88 7.96 8.13 9.28
N SER A 89 8.58 8.65 10.34
CA SER A 89 9.59 9.69 10.18
C SER A 89 10.77 9.17 9.34
N PRO A 90 11.42 10.03 8.53
CA PRO A 90 12.61 9.63 7.77
C PRO A 90 13.73 9.05 8.66
N THR A 91 13.86 9.55 9.88
CA THR A 91 14.83 9.05 10.87
C THR A 91 14.54 7.60 11.26
N GLU A 92 13.27 7.26 11.48
CA GLU A 92 12.85 5.91 11.81
C GLU A 92 13.06 4.95 10.64
N CYS A 93 12.68 5.38 9.42
CA CYS A 93 12.84 4.61 8.19
C CYS A 93 14.31 4.27 7.90
N ARG A 94 15.22 5.27 7.99
CA ARG A 94 16.66 5.06 7.80
C ARG A 94 17.30 4.20 8.88
N LYS A 95 16.77 4.25 10.12
CA LYS A 95 17.23 3.38 11.21
C LYS A 95 16.90 1.91 10.96
N PHE A 96 15.78 1.63 10.29
CA PHE A 96 15.37 0.26 9.94
C PHE A 96 16.24 -0.34 8.83
N SER A 97 16.50 0.41 7.75
CA SER A 97 17.37 -0.03 6.66
C SER A 97 17.97 1.15 5.91
N ARG A 98 19.26 1.06 5.58
CA ARG A 98 19.98 2.08 4.80
C ARG A 98 19.51 2.19 3.34
N VAL A 99 18.76 1.19 2.86
CA VAL A 99 18.17 1.19 1.50
C VAL A 99 16.91 2.06 1.44
N ILE A 100 16.27 2.31 2.59
CA ILE A 100 15.10 3.18 2.68
C ILE A 100 15.60 4.63 2.74
N PRO A 101 15.18 5.50 1.79
CA PRO A 101 15.60 6.91 1.76
C PRO A 101 15.29 7.71 3.04
#